data_AF-A0A183DFP5-F1
#
_entry.id   AF-A0A183DFP5-F1
#
_cell.length_a   1.000
_cell.length_b   1.000
_cell.length_c   1.000
_cell.angle_alpha   90.00
_cell.angle_beta   90.00
_cell.angle_gamma   90.00
#
_symmetry.space_group_name_H-M   'P 1'
#
loop_
_entity.id
_entity.type
_entity.pdbx_description
1 polymer ?
#
loop_
_entity_poly.entity_id
_entity_poly.type
_entity_poly.pdbx_seq_one_letter_code
_entity_poly.pdbx_strand_id
1 'polypeptide(L)'
;MQSKLTGDEPGMCRYALQSGMLDEAHAVFCEHVAPYTVVTDDYDLLDEFGALFDRVSDKIPAWGPGGQLFTDFCQLKKRLNEVEDDQEMKEIVELARSVEQRLLTTPLINQMQRFVLFAYFCLFCLS
;
A
#
# COMPACT_ATOMS: atom_id res chain seq x y z
N MET A 1 -4.94 19.66 22.86
CA MET A 1 -5.72 20.26 21.76
C MET A 1 -5.67 19.29 20.59
N GLN A 2 -6.73 18.48 20.41
CA GLN A 2 -6.87 17.58 19.27
C GLN A 2 -7.62 18.34 18.17
N SER A 3 -6.89 18.96 17.26
CA SER A 3 -7.46 19.38 15.98
C SER A 3 -7.44 18.17 15.06
N LYS A 4 -8.61 17.56 14.83
CA LYS A 4 -8.85 16.78 13.62
C LYS A 4 -8.61 17.70 12.43
N LEU A 5 -7.42 17.62 11.84
CA LEU A 5 -7.13 18.12 10.50
C LEU A 5 -7.82 17.18 9.50
N THR A 6 -9.14 17.18 9.51
CA THR A 6 -9.94 16.52 8.48
C THR A 6 -9.78 17.34 7.21
N GLY A 7 -9.05 16.82 6.23
CA GLY A 7 -9.04 17.41 4.88
C GLY A 7 -7.84 17.12 3.99
N ASP A 8 -6.68 16.73 4.54
CA ASP A 8 -5.50 16.41 3.72
C ASP A 8 -4.62 15.33 4.39
N GLU A 9 -5.15 14.11 4.48
CA GLU A 9 -4.43 12.94 4.98
C GLU A 9 -3.12 12.69 4.22
N PRO A 10 -3.04 12.82 2.89
CA PRO A 10 -1.78 12.78 2.15
C PRO A 10 -0.79 13.86 2.61
N GLY A 11 -1.21 15.12 2.71
CA GLY A 11 -0.36 16.22 3.17
C GLY A 11 0.16 16.00 4.59
N MET A 12 -0.68 15.50 5.50
CA MET A 12 -0.27 15.13 6.86
C MET A 12 0.79 14.03 6.86
N CYS A 13 0.61 12.99 6.04
CA CYS A 13 1.58 11.91 5.90
C CYS A 13 2.94 12.42 5.39
N ARG A 14 2.94 13.27 4.36
CA ARG A 14 4.17 13.89 3.83
C ARG A 14 4.87 14.74 4.88
N TYR A 15 4.12 15.57 5.61
CA TYR A 15 4.68 16.41 6.66
C TYR A 15 5.32 15.58 7.77
N ALA A 16 4.66 14.49 8.19
CA ALA A 16 5.17 13.59 9.21
C ALA A 16 6.47 12.91 8.75
N LEU A 17 6.54 12.45 7.50
CA LEU A 17 7.75 11.89 6.89
C LEU A 17 8.91 12.90 6.87
N GLN A 18 8.66 14.12 6.38
CA GLN A 18 9.68 15.17 6.28
C GLN A 18 10.19 15.62 7.65
N SER A 19 9.33 15.59 8.67
CA SER A 19 9.67 15.95 10.04
C SER A 19 10.34 14.81 10.84
N GLY A 20 10.53 13.64 10.23
CA GLY A 20 11.09 12.46 10.91
C GLY A 20 10.15 11.79 11.91
N MET A 21 8.86 12.14 11.89
CA MET A 21 7.83 11.51 12.72
C MET A 21 7.36 10.21 12.07
N LEU A 22 8.27 9.22 12.02
CA LEU A 22 8.10 8.01 11.21
C LEU A 22 6.94 7.12 11.68
N ASP A 23 6.70 7.02 12.98
CA ASP A 23 5.57 6.24 13.52
C ASP A 23 4.22 6.85 13.13
N GLU A 24 4.11 8.19 13.23
CA GLU A 24 2.92 8.94 12.83
C GLU A 24 2.69 8.82 11.32
N ALA A 25 3.75 8.98 10.52
CA ALA A 25 3.69 8.81 9.08
C ALA A 25 3.21 7.41 8.69
N HIS A 26 3.79 6.37 9.30
CA HIS A 26 3.41 4.99 9.04
C HIS A 26 1.94 4.72 9.41
N ALA A 27 1.47 5.22 10.55
CA ALA A 27 0.07 5.09 10.96
C ALA A 27 -0.89 5.77 9.98
N VAL A 28 -0.65 7.04 9.64
CA VAL A 28 -1.49 7.80 8.69
C VAL A 28 -1.49 7.15 7.30
N PHE A 29 -0.34 6.63 6.85
CA PHE A 29 -0.24 5.92 5.58
C PHE A 29 -1.12 4.65 5.56
N CYS A 30 -0.94 3.77 6.54
CA CYS A 30 -1.62 2.48 6.60
C CYS A 30 -3.12 2.60 6.90
N GLU A 31 -3.53 3.57 7.72
CA GLU A 31 -4.93 3.71 8.14
C GLU A 31 -5.78 4.54 7.17
N HIS A 32 -5.17 5.52 6.49
CA HIS A 32 -5.91 6.50 5.69
C HIS A 32 -5.45 6.59 4.25
N VAL A 33 -4.17 6.91 4.01
CA VAL A 33 -3.69 7.27 2.66
C VAL A 33 -3.73 6.07 1.71
N ALA A 34 -3.08 4.96 2.06
CA ALA A 34 -2.98 3.81 1.17
C ALA A 34 -4.35 3.14 0.86
N PRO A 35 -5.26 3.00 1.84
CA PRO A 35 -6.63 2.55 1.55
C PRO A 35 -7.39 3.51 0.64
N TYR A 36 -7.26 4.82 0.88
CA TYR A 36 -7.94 5.84 0.08
C TYR A 36 -7.47 5.80 -1.38
N THR A 37 -6.16 5.69 -1.63
CA THR A 37 -5.60 5.58 -2.98
C THR A 37 -6.07 4.32 -3.70
N VAL A 38 -6.22 3.20 -2.99
CA VAL A 38 -6.76 1.96 -3.59
C VAL A 38 -8.23 2.12 -3.95
N VAL A 39 -9.05 2.77 -3.11
CA VAL A 39 -10.49 2.99 -3.37
C VAL A 39 -10.73 3.98 -4.50
N THR A 40 -9.85 4.96 -4.68
CA THR A 40 -9.97 6.02 -5.69
C THR A 40 -9.19 5.75 -6.98
N ASP A 41 -8.56 4.58 -7.09
CA ASP A 41 -7.66 4.20 -8.18
C ASP A 41 -6.48 5.19 -8.40
N ASP A 42 -6.09 5.95 -7.37
CA ASP A 42 -4.98 6.91 -7.42
C ASP A 42 -3.64 6.23 -7.08
N TYR A 43 -3.16 5.39 -8.00
CA TYR A 43 -1.90 4.64 -7.82
C TYR A 43 -0.65 5.49 -8.00
N ASP A 44 -0.76 6.63 -8.68
CA ASP A 44 0.36 7.56 -8.80
C ASP A 44 0.69 8.15 -7.43
N LEU A 45 -0.32 8.52 -6.64
CA LEU A 45 -0.13 8.95 -5.27
C LEU A 45 0.41 7.82 -4.38
N LEU A 46 -0.10 6.59 -4.56
CA LEU A 46 0.39 5.43 -3.79
C LEU A 46 1.86 5.12 -4.08
N ASP A 47 2.27 5.22 -5.34
CA ASP A 47 3.65 5.03 -5.77
C ASP A 47 4.58 6.12 -5.24
N GLU A 48 4.12 7.38 -5.25
CA GLU A 48 4.86 8.49 -4.66
C GLU A 48 5.17 8.21 -3.18
N PHE A 49 4.16 7.80 -2.41
CA PHE A 49 4.38 7.44 -1.00
C PHE A 49 5.27 6.21 -0.85
N GLY A 50 5.11 5.19 -1.69
CA GLY A 50 6.02 4.03 -1.69
C GLY A 50 7.48 4.45 -1.84
N ALA A 51 7.78 5.31 -2.81
CA ALA A 51 9.13 5.82 -3.03
C ALA A 51 9.66 6.72 -1.89
N LEU A 52 8.77 7.42 -1.18
CA LEU A 52 9.14 8.22 0.00
C LEU A 52 9.47 7.33 1.20
N PHE A 53 8.63 6.30 1.46
CA PHE A 53 8.82 5.38 2.57
C PHE A 53 10.01 4.43 2.35
N ASP A 54 10.30 4.02 1.12
CA ASP A 54 11.46 3.17 0.81
C ASP A 54 12.79 3.78 1.28
N ARG A 55 12.88 5.11 1.35
CA ARG A 55 14.09 5.82 1.81
C ARG A 55 14.30 5.77 3.32
N VAL A 56 13.27 5.38 4.07
CA VAL A 56 13.24 5.40 5.54
C VAL A 56 12.70 4.11 6.15
N SER A 57 12.39 3.11 5.32
CA SER A 57 11.73 1.86 5.72
C SER A 57 12.58 1.04 6.70
N ASP A 58 13.90 1.14 6.61
CA ASP A 58 14.88 0.57 7.52
C ASP A 58 14.74 1.09 8.97
N LYS A 59 14.14 2.27 9.13
CA LYS A 59 13.95 2.96 10.41
C LYS A 59 12.53 2.83 10.96
N ILE A 60 11.61 2.22 10.22
CA ILE A 60 10.21 2.06 10.63
C ILE A 60 10.03 0.65 11.21
N PRO A 61 9.78 0.52 12.52
CA PRO A 61 9.43 -0.76 13.11
C PRO A 61 8.19 -1.35 12.43
N ALA A 62 8.26 -2.62 12.04
CA ALA A 62 7.15 -3.33 11.40
C ALA A 62 6.59 -2.66 10.13
N TRP A 63 7.45 -2.08 9.28
CA TRP A 63 7.08 -1.62 7.94
C TRP A 63 6.49 -2.75 7.08
N GLY A 64 7.07 -3.96 7.14
CA GLY A 64 6.73 -5.10 6.29
C GLY A 64 5.25 -5.53 6.29
N PRO A 65 4.61 -5.73 7.46
CA PRO A 65 3.22 -6.18 7.52
C PRO A 65 2.19 -5.17 6.98
N GLY A 66 2.42 -3.87 7.16
CA GLY A 66 1.48 -2.81 6.75
C GLY A 66 1.94 -2.09 5.49
N GLY A 67 2.97 -1.27 5.61
CA GLY A 67 3.46 -0.39 4.55
C GLY A 67 3.89 -1.12 3.28
N GLN A 68 4.69 -2.19 3.41
CA GLN A 68 5.19 -2.95 2.25
C GLN A 68 4.07 -3.64 1.46
N LEU A 69 2.93 -3.92 2.09
CA LEU A 69 1.84 -4.59 1.40
C LEU A 69 1.22 -3.69 0.32
N PHE A 70 1.00 -2.42 0.64
CA PHE A 70 0.39 -1.48 -0.28
C PHE A 70 1.34 -1.09 -1.42
N THR A 71 2.64 -0.99 -1.14
CA THR A 71 3.66 -0.76 -2.18
C THR A 71 3.74 -1.94 -3.14
N ASP A 72 3.74 -3.17 -2.62
CA ASP A 72 3.80 -4.37 -3.45
C ASP A 72 2.52 -4.57 -4.27
N PHE A 73 1.36 -4.19 -3.72
CA PHE A 73 0.11 -4.14 -4.48
C PHE A 73 0.15 -3.12 -5.63
N CYS A 74 0.70 -1.94 -5.38
CA CYS A 74 0.87 -0.92 -6.41
C CYS A 74 1.79 -1.41 -7.53
N GLN A 75 2.91 -2.05 -7.17
CA GLN A 75 3.84 -2.65 -8.13
C GLN A 75 3.19 -3.78 -8.94
N LEU A 76 2.39 -4.64 -8.28
CA LEU A 76 1.66 -5.70 -8.95
C LEU A 76 0.72 -5.13 -10.04
N LYS A 77 -0.03 -4.07 -9.72
CA LYS A 77 -0.95 -3.43 -10.67
C LYS A 77 -0.21 -2.82 -11.87
N LYS A 78 0.92 -2.13 -11.62
CA LYS A 78 1.75 -1.57 -12.71
C LYS A 78 2.28 -2.65 -13.64
N ARG A 79 2.92 -3.68 -13.07
CA ARG A 79 3.49 -4.79 -13.84
C ARG A 79 2.43 -5.55 -14.63
N LEU A 80 1.22 -5.70 -14.10
CA LEU A 80 0.13 -6.36 -14.82
C LEU A 80 -0.34 -5.58 -16.05
N ASN A 81 -0.29 -4.24 -16.02
CA ASN A 81 -0.64 -3.41 -17.18
C ASN A 81 0.45 -3.43 -18.27
N GLU A 82 1.68 -3.79 -17.90
CA GLU A 82 2.87 -3.73 -18.75
C GLU A 82 3.39 -5.12 -19.13
N VAL A 83 2.69 -6.20 -18.76
CA VAL A 83 3.16 -7.57 -19.00
C VAL A 83 3.24 -7.88 -20.50
N GLU A 84 4.42 -8.22 -20.98
CA GLU A 84 4.64 -8.53 -22.40
C GLU A 84 4.87 -10.03 -22.65
N ASP A 85 5.35 -10.78 -21.64
CA ASP A 85 5.70 -12.20 -21.80
C ASP A 85 5.34 -13.13 -20.63
N ASP A 86 5.47 -14.44 -20.88
CA ASP A 86 5.16 -15.53 -19.95
C ASP A 86 6.08 -15.56 -18.72
N GLN A 87 7.29 -15.00 -18.80
CA GLN A 87 8.24 -14.97 -17.70
C GLN A 87 7.88 -13.86 -16.72
N GLU A 88 7.56 -12.67 -17.23
CA GLU A 88 7.02 -11.57 -16.43
C GLU A 88 5.70 -11.96 -15.76
N MET A 89 4.83 -12.68 -16.47
CA MET A 89 3.59 -13.22 -15.91
C MET A 89 3.84 -14.15 -14.71
N LYS A 90 4.87 -15.01 -14.77
CA LYS A 90 5.22 -15.88 -13.62
C LYS A 90 5.65 -15.07 -12.39
N GLU A 91 6.48 -14.05 -12.59
CA GLU A 91 6.94 -13.19 -11.49
C GLU A 91 5.78 -12.38 -10.88
N ILE A 92 4.85 -11.93 -11.71
CA ILE A 92 3.59 -11.29 -11.28
C ILE A 92 2.77 -12.26 -10.43
N VAL A 93 2.62 -13.53 -10.86
CA VAL A 93 1.89 -14.55 -10.10
C VAL A 93 2.56 -14.87 -8.76
N GLU A 94 3.89 -14.89 -8.70
CA GLU A 94 4.64 -15.08 -7.46
C GLU A 94 4.46 -13.90 -6.49
N LEU A 95 4.55 -12.67 -7.01
CA LEU A 95 4.29 -11.45 -6.22
C LEU A 95 2.85 -11.42 -5.70
N ALA A 96 1.88 -11.76 -6.56
CA ALA A 96 0.47 -11.86 -6.24
C ALA A 96 0.22 -12.83 -5.07
N ARG A 97 0.84 -14.02 -5.12
CA ARG A 97 0.74 -15.02 -4.03
C ARG A 97 1.37 -14.52 -2.72
N SER A 98 2.49 -13.80 -2.80
CA SER A 98 3.14 -13.19 -1.64
C SER A 98 2.26 -12.10 -0.99
N VAL A 99 1.60 -11.28 -1.80
CA VAL A 99 0.65 -10.26 -1.34
C VAL A 99 -0.58 -10.92 -0.68
N GLU A 100 -1.16 -11.95 -1.31
CA GLU A 100 -2.28 -12.72 -0.77
C GLU A 100 -1.95 -13.33 0.60
N GLN A 101 -0.79 -13.97 0.74
CA GLN A 101 -0.37 -14.57 2.00
C GLN A 101 -0.23 -13.53 3.12
N ARG A 102 0.31 -12.35 2.81
CA ARG A 102 0.44 -11.24 3.78
C ARG A 102 -0.90 -10.64 4.16
N LEU A 103 -1.84 -10.54 3.22
CA LEU A 103 -3.23 -10.11 3.50
C LEU A 103 -3.92 -11.01 4.51
N LEU A 104 -3.78 -12.33 4.37
CA LEU A 104 -4.40 -13.33 5.23
C LEU A 104 -3.80 -13.36 6.64
N THR A 105 -2.51 -12.99 6.77
CA THR A 105 -1.74 -13.15 8.01
C THR A 105 -1.56 -11.85 8.81
N THR A 106 -1.76 -10.68 8.21
CA THR A 106 -1.52 -9.39 8.87
C THR A 106 -2.74 -8.93 9.68
N PRO A 107 -2.66 -8.85 11.03
CA PRO A 107 -3.79 -8.48 11.89
C PRO A 107 -4.15 -6.98 11.86
N LEU A 108 -3.27 -6.12 11.34
CA LEU A 108 -3.40 -4.65 11.31
C LEU A 108 -4.27 -4.10 10.17
N ILE A 109 -4.66 -4.95 9.21
CA ILE A 109 -5.49 -4.55 8.09
C ILE A 109 -6.94 -4.66 8.53
N ASN A 110 -7.62 -3.52 8.70
CA ASN A 110 -9.04 -3.50 9.06
C ASN A 110 -9.84 -4.32 8.03
N GLN A 111 -10.90 -5.00 8.47
CA GLN A 111 -11.71 -5.91 7.64
C GLN A 111 -12.06 -5.31 6.27
N MET A 112 -12.36 -4.00 6.22
CA MET A 112 -12.63 -3.24 4.99
C MET A 112 -11.46 -3.24 3.99
N GLN A 113 -10.22 -3.03 4.45
CA GLN A 113 -9.03 -3.02 3.59
C GLN A 113 -8.73 -4.43 3.04
N ARG A 114 -8.99 -5.49 3.84
CA ARG A 114 -8.92 -6.88 3.36
C ARG A 114 -9.97 -7.15 2.29
N PHE A 115 -11.21 -6.71 2.49
CA PHE A 115 -12.28 -6.88 1.49
C PHE A 115 -11.97 -6.14 0.20
N VAL A 116 -11.44 -4.90 0.25
CA VAL A 116 -11.10 -4.13 -0.95
C VAL A 116 -9.95 -4.79 -1.71
N LEU A 117 -8.85 -5.15 -1.03
CA LEU A 117 -7.70 -5.78 -1.70
C LEU A 117 -8.05 -7.19 -2.22
N PHE A 118 -8.83 -7.97 -1.47
CA PHE A 118 -9.29 -9.30 -1.91
C PHE A 118 -10.31 -9.22 -3.06
N ALA A 119 -11.25 -8.28 -3.02
CA ALA A 119 -12.23 -8.08 -4.11
C ALA A 119 -11.52 -7.67 -5.41
N TYR A 120 -10.54 -6.77 -5.33
CA TYR A 120 -9.73 -6.38 -6.49
C TYR A 120 -8.89 -7.54 -7.01
N PHE A 121 -8.25 -8.31 -6.12
CA PHE A 121 -7.47 -9.49 -6.50
C PHE A 121 -8.34 -10.55 -7.19
N CYS A 122 -9.52 -10.85 -6.66
CA CYS A 122 -10.45 -11.80 -7.27
C CYS A 122 -11.02 -11.31 -8.60
N LEU A 123 -11.37 -10.03 -8.74
CA LEU A 123 -11.86 -9.46 -10.00
C LEU A 123 -10.81 -9.50 -11.10
N PHE A 124 -9.53 -9.32 -10.75
CA PHE A 124 -8.41 -9.30 -11.69
C PHE A 124 -7.87 -10.69 -12.07
N CYS A 125 -7.94 -11.70 -11.20
CA CYS A 125 -7.52 -13.07 -11.55
C CYS A 125 -8.58 -13.90 -12.29
N LEU A 126 -9.84 -13.43 -12.37
CA LEU A 126 -10.96 -14.13 -13.02
C LEU A 126 -11.38 -13.54 -14.38
N SER A 127 -10.76 -12.43 -14.82
CA SER A 127 -10.96 -11.83 -16.14
C SER A 127 -9.82 -12.19 -17.08
#